data_AF-A0AAU1IRT9-F1
#
_entry.id   AF-A0AAU1IRT9-F1
#
_cell.length_a   1.000
_cell.length_b   1.000
_cell.length_c   1.000
_cell.angle_alpha   90.00
_cell.angle_beta   90.00
_cell.angle_gamma   90.00
#
_symmetry.space_group_name_H-M   'P 1'
#
loop_
_entity.id
_entity.type
_entity.pdbx_description
1 polymer ?
#
loop_
_entity_poly.entity_id
_entity_poly.type
_entity_poly.pdbx_seq_one_letter_code
_entity_poly.pdbx_strand_id
1 'polypeptide(L)'
;MRPWLREVVQRIRTIPIYRYTALVVAAALVFGLVVLTRALLHDDRSCAAGVARPEDSGECVGVSTSAFDFGQRQFADTISAVARENSKLKPGTYVTVALFEPFTATDADTMNDVRHELQGAYLAQYHSNHDDNGETPRIRLVLANPGASGAYWERTVDRIVRMTTSSDRLRAVTGIGTSTDNNKKAVAKLTRLGVPVIGTSITADDLANGQRGKDPYPGLARVAPTNTDEARALASFAKVTADRALLVYDKPGDPYTKTLQQAFSTLLKGSPYGSWPFTPPADRSQEGSTPNTFRQITDLICDTDTRLDTVFFAGRHTQLRQFINALGRRGCQSRSFTVLTGDEGSYLTGDRKLDRSALQHGVAVRYTSLAHPDAWVEKPPATGGSAQGTKELDQLLTAAKTRKVGPIGAVSLDDGQAIIAYDAMRLAVHGVREATPDQQKIPPLADVGLQWPQVKGSLRVNGVSGWICLDVHGNPYDKAVPIVELTPQGGSRFVKIAWPEDRPPSKKCLPPA
;
A
#
# COMPACT_ATOMS: atom_id res chain seq x y z
N MET A 1 47.92 -82.88 6.88
CA MET A 1 47.48 -81.62 7.50
C MET A 1 48.36 -80.49 6.95
N ARG A 2 47.86 -79.54 6.16
CA ARG A 2 48.46 -78.19 6.18
C ARG A 2 47.48 -77.24 6.85
N PRO A 3 47.41 -77.31 8.19
CA PRO A 3 46.61 -76.43 9.05
C PRO A 3 46.96 -74.96 8.86
N TRP A 4 48.08 -74.67 8.21
CA TRP A 4 48.56 -73.33 7.87
C TRP A 4 47.56 -72.49 7.07
N LEU A 5 46.83 -73.06 6.10
CA LEU A 5 45.83 -72.30 5.34
C LEU A 5 44.57 -71.98 6.16
N ARG A 6 44.21 -72.82 7.15
CA ARG A 6 43.12 -72.51 8.09
C ARG A 6 43.57 -71.53 9.18
N GLU A 7 44.82 -71.60 9.62
CA GLU A 7 45.41 -70.68 10.60
C GLU A 7 45.64 -69.28 10.04
N VAL A 8 46.02 -69.13 8.76
CA VAL A 8 46.14 -67.80 8.13
C VAL A 8 44.76 -67.16 7.96
N VAL A 9 43.75 -67.93 7.56
CA VAL A 9 42.35 -67.44 7.46
C VAL A 9 41.76 -67.14 8.85
N GLN A 10 42.12 -67.89 9.90
CA GLN A 10 41.72 -67.57 11.28
C GLN A 10 42.50 -66.40 11.89
N ARG A 11 43.79 -66.20 11.57
CA ARG A 11 44.59 -65.04 12.02
C ARG A 11 44.18 -63.75 11.33
N ILE A 12 43.75 -63.78 10.06
CA ILE A 12 43.20 -62.59 9.39
C ILE A 12 41.85 -62.19 10.02
N ARG A 13 41.07 -63.16 10.54
CA ARG A 13 39.82 -62.94 11.29
C ARG A 13 40.01 -62.38 12.70
N THR A 14 41.21 -62.35 13.27
CA THR A 14 41.48 -61.82 14.62
C THR A 14 42.15 -60.45 14.64
N ILE A 15 42.45 -59.86 13.47
CA ILE A 15 43.04 -58.53 13.39
C ILE A 15 41.92 -57.49 13.54
N PRO A 16 41.94 -56.61 14.56
CA PRO A 16 40.87 -55.63 14.79
C PRO A 16 40.69 -54.65 13.62
N ILE A 17 41.62 -54.62 12.66
CA ILE A 17 41.55 -53.89 11.39
C ILE A 17 40.26 -54.20 10.63
N TYR A 18 39.77 -55.44 10.55
CA TYR A 18 38.51 -55.70 9.80
C TYR A 18 37.30 -55.04 10.46
N ARG A 19 37.29 -54.92 11.80
CA ARG A 19 36.23 -54.25 12.56
C ARG A 19 36.32 -52.73 12.39
N TYR A 20 37.53 -52.18 12.40
CA TYR A 20 37.75 -50.76 12.15
C TYR A 20 37.44 -50.37 10.70
N THR A 21 37.84 -51.17 9.72
CA THR A 21 37.49 -50.97 8.31
C THR A 21 35.98 -51.07 8.10
N ALA A 22 35.32 -52.05 8.70
CA ALA A 22 33.86 -52.18 8.64
C ALA A 22 33.15 -50.97 9.27
N LEU A 23 33.65 -50.45 10.40
CA LEU A 23 33.12 -49.25 11.04
C LEU A 23 33.33 -47.99 10.19
N VAL A 24 34.50 -47.82 9.57
CA VAL A 24 34.78 -46.68 8.68
C VAL A 24 33.91 -46.75 7.43
N VAL A 25 33.74 -47.93 6.83
CA VAL A 25 32.86 -48.12 5.67
C VAL A 25 31.40 -47.86 6.05
N ALA A 26 30.95 -48.38 7.20
CA ALA A 26 29.59 -48.12 7.70
C ALA A 26 29.38 -46.62 7.98
N ALA A 27 30.34 -45.95 8.61
CA ALA A 27 30.27 -44.51 8.87
C ALA A 27 30.26 -43.70 7.56
N ALA A 28 31.05 -44.08 6.57
CA ALA A 28 31.07 -43.44 5.25
C ALA A 28 29.74 -43.66 4.49
N LEU A 29 29.15 -44.86 4.58
CA LEU A 29 27.85 -45.16 3.98
C LEU A 29 26.72 -44.40 4.68
N VAL A 30 26.73 -44.33 6.01
CA VAL A 30 25.74 -43.54 6.78
C VAL A 30 25.90 -42.06 6.46
N PHE A 31 27.13 -41.54 6.42
CA PHE A 31 27.40 -40.15 6.04
C PHE A 31 26.93 -39.86 4.61
N GLY A 32 27.26 -40.74 3.67
CA GLY A 32 26.81 -40.67 2.27
C GLY A 32 25.28 -40.70 2.17
N LEU A 33 24.61 -41.57 2.93
CA LEU A 33 23.16 -41.65 2.99
C LEU A 33 22.54 -40.39 3.59
N VAL A 34 23.13 -39.81 4.66
CA VAL A 34 22.67 -38.56 5.29
C VAL A 34 22.85 -37.36 4.34
N VAL A 35 23.98 -37.29 3.63
CA VAL A 35 24.22 -36.23 2.63
C VAL A 35 23.25 -36.39 1.45
N LEU A 36 23.07 -37.61 0.95
CA LEU A 36 22.16 -37.90 -0.17
C LEU A 36 20.71 -37.64 0.22
N THR A 37 20.27 -38.06 1.40
CA THR A 37 18.91 -37.78 1.89
C THR A 37 18.71 -36.30 2.15
N ARG A 38 19.68 -35.58 2.74
CA ARG A 38 19.60 -34.11 2.85
C ARG A 38 19.53 -33.43 1.49
N ALA A 39 20.29 -33.87 0.50
CA ALA A 39 20.27 -33.30 -0.85
C ALA A 39 18.96 -33.60 -1.59
N LEU A 40 18.44 -34.83 -1.48
CA LEU A 40 17.17 -35.24 -2.10
C LEU A 40 15.94 -34.64 -1.41
N LEU A 41 16.04 -34.31 -0.12
CA LEU A 41 15.00 -33.66 0.67
C LEU A 41 15.22 -32.13 0.79
N HIS A 42 16.23 -31.56 0.13
CA HIS A 42 16.45 -30.12 0.12
C HIS A 42 15.42 -29.45 -0.78
N ASP A 43 14.37 -28.91 -0.16
CA ASP A 43 13.38 -28.09 -0.83
C ASP A 43 13.98 -26.70 -1.09
N ASP A 44 14.43 -26.44 -2.32
CA ASP A 44 14.93 -25.12 -2.71
C ASP A 44 13.78 -24.11 -2.74
N ARG A 45 13.66 -23.40 -1.63
CA ARG A 45 12.64 -22.37 -1.41
C ARG A 45 13.07 -21.00 -1.91
N SER A 46 14.24 -20.87 -2.54
CA SER A 46 14.68 -19.58 -3.09
C SER A 46 13.80 -19.18 -4.28
N CYS A 47 13.47 -17.88 -4.36
CA CYS A 47 12.76 -17.32 -5.51
C CYS A 47 13.67 -16.36 -6.29
N ALA A 48 14.37 -15.49 -5.57
CA ALA A 48 15.35 -14.54 -6.09
C ALA A 48 16.29 -14.12 -4.95
N ALA A 49 17.33 -13.36 -5.27
CA ALA A 49 18.21 -12.80 -4.23
C ALA A 49 17.39 -11.93 -3.24
N GLY A 50 17.36 -12.35 -1.97
CA GLY A 50 16.59 -11.67 -0.91
C GLY A 50 15.11 -12.05 -0.81
N VAL A 51 14.63 -12.99 -1.64
CA VAL A 51 13.23 -13.44 -1.69
C VAL A 51 13.16 -14.98 -1.65
N ALA A 52 12.32 -15.52 -0.78
CA ALA A 52 12.17 -16.97 -0.62
C ALA A 52 10.75 -17.34 -0.14
N ARG A 53 10.38 -18.60 -0.33
CA ARG A 53 9.14 -19.19 0.18
C ARG A 53 9.27 -19.53 1.67
N PRO A 54 8.36 -19.06 2.54
CA PRO A 54 8.24 -19.54 3.92
C PRO A 54 7.92 -21.04 4.00
N GLU A 55 8.09 -21.65 5.18
CA GLU A 55 7.92 -23.10 5.38
C GLU A 55 6.52 -23.62 4.97
N ASP A 56 5.48 -22.82 5.23
CA ASP A 56 4.09 -23.19 4.99
C ASP A 56 3.40 -22.34 3.91
N SER A 57 4.16 -21.78 2.96
CA SER A 57 3.57 -20.93 1.91
C SER A 57 4.24 -21.08 0.55
N GLY A 58 3.42 -21.01 -0.50
CA GLY A 58 3.86 -20.94 -1.89
C GLY A 58 4.30 -19.53 -2.33
N GLU A 59 4.10 -18.52 -1.49
CA GLU A 59 4.38 -17.12 -1.81
C GLU A 59 5.87 -16.78 -1.71
N CYS A 60 6.37 -16.05 -2.70
CA CYS A 60 7.73 -15.52 -2.67
C CYS A 60 7.77 -14.20 -1.89
N VAL A 61 8.31 -14.22 -0.66
CA VAL A 61 8.32 -13.06 0.25
C VAL A 61 9.73 -12.58 0.55
N GLY A 62 9.89 -11.30 0.87
CA GLY A 62 11.19 -10.68 1.19
C GLY A 62 11.44 -9.40 0.40
N VAL A 63 12.71 -9.06 0.16
CA VAL A 63 13.08 -7.84 -0.56
C VAL A 63 13.90 -8.21 -1.79
N SER A 64 13.34 -7.97 -2.97
CA SER A 64 14.00 -8.16 -4.25
C SER A 64 14.88 -6.97 -4.61
N THR A 65 16.12 -7.27 -4.99
CA THR A 65 17.07 -6.30 -5.56
C THR A 65 17.30 -6.51 -7.06
N SER A 66 16.53 -7.40 -7.69
CA SER A 66 16.63 -7.78 -9.11
C SER A 66 15.31 -7.54 -9.84
N ALA A 67 15.26 -7.85 -11.14
CA ALA A 67 14.06 -7.77 -11.96
C ALA A 67 13.08 -8.94 -11.73
N PHE A 68 12.88 -9.37 -10.48
CA PHE A 68 11.97 -10.46 -10.12
C PHE A 68 10.53 -9.95 -10.00
N ASP A 69 9.60 -10.55 -10.75
CA ASP A 69 8.21 -10.11 -10.89
C ASP A 69 7.22 -10.76 -9.90
N PHE A 70 7.72 -11.56 -8.96
CA PHE A 70 6.91 -12.28 -7.97
C PHE A 70 5.88 -13.25 -8.60
N GLY A 71 6.12 -13.69 -9.84
CA GLY A 71 5.20 -14.57 -10.58
C GLY A 71 4.04 -13.81 -11.23
N GLN A 72 4.06 -12.48 -11.19
CA GLN A 72 2.99 -11.61 -11.68
C GLN A 72 3.43 -10.83 -12.92
N ARG A 73 3.12 -11.38 -14.10
CA ARG A 73 3.54 -10.82 -15.41
C ARG A 73 3.16 -9.36 -15.61
N GLN A 74 2.06 -8.89 -15.03
CA GLN A 74 1.61 -7.51 -15.13
C GLN A 74 2.59 -6.48 -14.54
N PHE A 75 3.49 -6.89 -13.65
CA PHE A 75 4.52 -6.03 -13.07
C PHE A 75 5.82 -6.03 -13.89
N ALA A 76 6.00 -7.01 -14.79
CA ALA A 76 7.29 -7.29 -15.42
C ALA A 76 7.90 -6.10 -16.17
N ASP A 77 7.09 -5.31 -16.89
CA ASP A 77 7.57 -4.13 -17.62
C ASP A 77 8.12 -3.06 -16.68
N THR A 78 7.35 -2.69 -15.65
CA THR A 78 7.76 -1.68 -14.67
C THR A 78 8.96 -2.13 -13.85
N ILE A 79 8.97 -3.39 -13.39
CA ILE A 79 10.11 -3.97 -12.66
C ILE A 79 11.37 -4.00 -13.52
N SER A 80 11.23 -4.32 -14.80
CA SER A 80 12.35 -4.24 -15.74
C SER A 80 12.85 -2.81 -15.91
N ALA A 81 11.97 -1.80 -15.88
CA ALA A 81 12.34 -0.40 -15.93
C ALA A 81 13.08 0.05 -14.65
N VAL A 82 12.58 -0.34 -13.47
CA VAL A 82 13.26 -0.16 -12.18
C VAL A 82 14.67 -0.78 -12.21
N ALA A 83 14.81 -2.01 -12.70
CA ALA A 83 16.10 -2.67 -12.80
C ALA A 83 17.07 -1.96 -13.76
N ARG A 84 16.57 -1.46 -14.90
CA ARG A 84 17.38 -0.65 -15.83
C ARG A 84 17.80 0.69 -15.23
N GLU A 85 16.97 1.31 -14.41
CA GLU A 85 17.34 2.56 -13.76
C GLU A 85 18.36 2.32 -12.64
N ASN A 86 18.13 1.29 -11.81
CA ASN A 86 19.06 0.88 -10.77
C ASN A 86 20.45 0.50 -11.29
N SER A 87 20.55 -0.15 -12.45
CA SER A 87 21.84 -0.60 -13.01
C SER A 87 22.75 0.54 -13.47
N LYS A 88 22.20 1.74 -13.70
CA LYS A 88 22.98 2.95 -14.06
C LYS A 88 23.59 3.64 -12.83
N LEU A 89 23.22 3.24 -11.62
CA LEU A 89 23.66 3.88 -10.39
C LEU A 89 25.07 3.43 -10.00
N LYS A 90 25.92 4.39 -9.64
CA LYS A 90 27.28 4.12 -9.20
C LYS A 90 27.29 3.83 -7.68
N PRO A 91 27.94 2.76 -7.22
CA PRO A 91 28.13 2.54 -5.78
C PRO A 91 28.72 3.79 -5.13
N GLY A 92 28.23 4.18 -3.95
CA GLY A 92 28.69 5.42 -3.32
C GLY A 92 27.78 6.63 -3.53
N THR A 93 26.97 6.67 -4.59
CA THR A 93 26.27 7.89 -5.03
C THR A 93 24.74 7.83 -4.91
N TYR A 94 24.22 6.77 -4.28
CA TYR A 94 22.80 6.56 -4.10
C TYR A 94 22.48 6.04 -2.70
N VAL A 95 21.21 6.17 -2.35
CA VAL A 95 20.58 5.47 -1.22
C VAL A 95 19.46 4.57 -1.73
N THR A 96 19.03 3.62 -0.90
CA THR A 96 17.93 2.73 -1.23
C THR A 96 16.63 3.16 -0.55
N VAL A 97 15.55 3.16 -1.33
CA VAL A 97 14.17 3.25 -0.85
C VAL A 97 13.47 1.94 -1.19
N ALA A 98 12.81 1.32 -0.23
CA ALA A 98 12.02 0.11 -0.45
C ALA A 98 10.55 0.45 -0.69
N LEU A 99 9.95 -0.11 -1.74
CA LEU A 99 8.52 -0.10 -1.99
C LEU A 99 7.90 -1.36 -1.35
N PHE A 100 7.13 -1.20 -0.29
CA PHE A 100 6.56 -2.27 0.53
C PHE A 100 5.12 -2.56 0.11
N GLU A 101 4.91 -3.56 -0.74
CA GLU A 101 3.61 -3.85 -1.35
C GLU A 101 3.33 -5.36 -1.43
N PRO A 102 2.07 -5.81 -1.37
CA PRO A 102 1.71 -7.22 -1.49
C PRO A 102 1.81 -7.71 -2.95
N PHE A 103 3.03 -7.79 -3.49
CA PHE A 103 3.31 -8.23 -4.87
C PHE A 103 2.85 -9.67 -5.19
N THR A 104 2.48 -10.47 -4.19
CA THR A 104 1.89 -11.80 -4.39
C THR A 104 0.36 -11.84 -4.23
N ALA A 105 -0.31 -10.69 -4.09
CA ALA A 105 -1.77 -10.61 -4.13
C ALA A 105 -2.33 -11.19 -5.45
N THR A 106 -3.55 -11.72 -5.39
CA THR A 106 -4.18 -12.43 -6.51
C THR A 106 -5.56 -11.91 -6.86
N ASP A 107 -6.18 -11.12 -5.99
CA ASP A 107 -7.41 -10.41 -6.33
C ASP A 107 -7.09 -9.28 -7.31
N ALA A 108 -7.94 -9.13 -8.33
CA ALA A 108 -7.65 -8.26 -9.47
C ALA A 108 -7.56 -6.77 -9.09
N ASP A 109 -8.35 -6.34 -8.11
CA ASP A 109 -8.43 -4.94 -7.70
C ASP A 109 -7.13 -4.56 -6.96
N THR A 110 -6.71 -5.32 -5.93
CA THR A 110 -5.41 -5.10 -5.26
C THR A 110 -4.24 -5.23 -6.23
N MET A 111 -4.30 -6.18 -7.17
CA MET A 111 -3.28 -6.36 -8.20
C MET A 111 -3.11 -5.13 -9.10
N ASN A 112 -4.20 -4.47 -9.49
CA ASN A 112 -4.17 -3.25 -10.28
C ASN A 112 -3.58 -2.08 -9.49
N ASP A 113 -3.97 -1.97 -8.22
CA ASP A 113 -3.49 -0.92 -7.32
C ASP A 113 -1.98 -1.03 -7.07
N VAL A 114 -1.49 -2.23 -6.72
CA VAL A 114 -0.04 -2.49 -6.57
C VAL A 114 0.72 -2.19 -7.86
N ARG A 115 0.12 -2.46 -9.03
CA ARG A 115 0.72 -2.14 -10.33
C ARG A 115 0.86 -0.63 -10.52
N HIS A 116 -0.19 0.12 -10.21
CA HIS A 116 -0.20 1.58 -10.32
C HIS A 116 0.72 2.23 -9.29
N GLU A 117 0.75 1.76 -8.04
CA GLU A 117 1.69 2.24 -7.02
C GLU A 117 3.15 2.00 -7.44
N LEU A 118 3.46 0.82 -7.98
CA LEU A 118 4.77 0.51 -8.55
C LEU A 118 5.15 1.44 -9.72
N GLN A 119 4.21 1.74 -10.61
CA GLN A 119 4.41 2.66 -11.73
C GLN A 119 4.67 4.09 -11.23
N GLY A 120 3.88 4.58 -10.28
CA GLY A 120 4.06 5.90 -9.66
C GLY A 120 5.42 6.04 -8.97
N ALA A 121 5.79 5.06 -8.15
CA ALA A 121 7.08 5.04 -7.45
C ALA A 121 8.27 5.00 -8.43
N TYR A 122 8.16 4.22 -9.52
CA TYR A 122 9.19 4.21 -10.57
C TYR A 122 9.32 5.56 -11.28
N LEU A 123 8.20 6.20 -11.65
CA LEU A 123 8.24 7.50 -12.32
C LEU A 123 8.86 8.57 -11.42
N ALA A 124 8.57 8.55 -10.12
CA ALA A 124 9.20 9.44 -9.15
C ALA A 124 10.70 9.14 -8.97
N GLN A 125 11.10 7.87 -8.96
CA GLN A 125 12.52 7.49 -8.97
C GLN A 125 13.23 8.07 -10.20
N TYR A 126 12.65 7.87 -11.39
CA TYR A 126 13.23 8.35 -12.64
C TYR A 126 13.35 9.87 -12.63
N HIS A 127 12.26 10.58 -12.30
CA HIS A 127 12.28 12.03 -12.19
C HIS A 127 13.38 12.51 -11.24
N SER A 128 13.46 11.91 -10.04
CA SER A 128 14.44 12.31 -9.04
C SER A 128 15.89 12.11 -9.49
N ASN A 129 16.15 11.09 -10.29
CA ASN A 129 17.51 10.76 -10.75
C ASN A 129 17.97 11.58 -11.96
N HIS A 130 17.04 12.20 -12.70
CA HIS A 130 17.34 12.84 -14.00
C HIS A 130 16.92 14.32 -14.09
N ASP A 131 15.85 14.72 -13.42
CA ASP A 131 15.19 16.02 -13.65
C ASP A 131 15.38 17.02 -12.49
N ASP A 132 15.81 16.57 -11.31
CA ASP A 132 16.07 17.43 -10.15
C ASP A 132 17.46 18.11 -10.20
N ASN A 133 17.86 18.63 -11.36
CA ASN A 133 19.08 19.43 -11.57
C ASN A 133 20.39 18.84 -10.99
N GLY A 134 20.49 17.51 -10.91
CA GLY A 134 21.68 16.83 -10.40
C GLY A 134 21.76 16.73 -8.86
N GLU A 135 20.66 16.98 -8.15
CA GLU A 135 20.57 16.77 -6.70
C GLU A 135 20.93 15.34 -6.29
N THR A 136 21.59 15.21 -5.14
CA THR A 136 22.10 13.95 -4.58
C THR A 136 21.61 13.73 -3.16
N PRO A 137 21.49 12.48 -2.69
CA PRO A 137 21.80 11.23 -3.39
C PRO A 137 20.79 10.85 -4.48
N ARG A 138 21.26 10.06 -5.44
CA ARG A 138 20.35 9.33 -6.36
C ARG A 138 19.60 8.24 -5.61
N ILE A 139 18.51 7.76 -6.18
CA ILE A 139 17.62 6.80 -5.54
C ILE A 139 17.63 5.47 -6.26
N ARG A 140 17.92 4.42 -5.50
CA ARG A 140 17.72 3.02 -5.87
C ARG A 140 16.40 2.53 -5.27
N LEU A 141 15.46 2.13 -6.12
CA LEU A 141 14.19 1.55 -5.71
C LEU A 141 14.29 0.03 -5.62
N VAL A 142 13.89 -0.56 -4.50
CA VAL A 142 13.82 -2.03 -4.31
C VAL A 142 12.41 -2.46 -3.89
N LEU A 143 12.04 -3.71 -4.14
CA LEU A 143 10.66 -4.17 -3.97
C LEU A 143 10.57 -5.12 -2.77
N ALA A 144 9.76 -4.77 -1.78
CA ALA A 144 9.59 -5.49 -0.54
C ALA A 144 8.19 -6.12 -0.49
N ASN A 145 8.10 -7.44 -0.62
CA ASN A 145 6.83 -8.18 -0.58
C ASN A 145 6.60 -8.81 0.80
N PRO A 146 5.56 -8.42 1.56
CA PRO A 146 5.17 -9.06 2.80
C PRO A 146 4.20 -10.24 2.62
N GLY A 147 3.89 -10.62 1.38
CA GLY A 147 2.84 -11.60 1.05
C GLY A 147 1.50 -10.91 0.76
N ALA A 148 0.57 -11.64 0.14
CA ALA A 148 -0.73 -11.15 -0.33
C ALA A 148 -1.55 -10.47 0.78
N SER A 149 -1.59 -11.07 1.96
CA SER A 149 -2.29 -10.52 3.15
C SER A 149 -1.35 -9.79 4.11
N GLY A 150 -0.08 -9.61 3.73
CA GLY A 150 0.97 -9.10 4.61
C GLY A 150 1.37 -10.03 5.76
N ALA A 151 0.95 -11.31 5.75
CA ALA A 151 1.22 -12.26 6.83
C ALA A 151 2.71 -12.44 7.16
N TYR A 152 3.60 -12.18 6.18
CA TYR A 152 5.06 -12.30 6.32
C TYR A 152 5.75 -10.95 6.52
N TRP A 153 5.03 -9.93 6.97
CA TRP A 153 5.56 -8.59 7.21
C TRP A 153 6.84 -8.60 8.06
N GLU A 154 6.90 -9.46 9.09
CA GLU A 154 8.05 -9.53 10.00
C GLU A 154 9.34 -9.90 9.26
N ARG A 155 9.27 -10.94 8.40
CA ARG A 155 10.40 -11.40 7.59
C ARG A 155 10.89 -10.31 6.64
N THR A 156 9.95 -9.60 6.02
CA THR A 156 10.25 -8.52 5.07
C THR A 156 10.86 -7.32 5.79
N VAL A 157 10.31 -6.92 6.94
CA VAL A 157 10.86 -5.87 7.80
C VAL A 157 12.26 -6.21 8.29
N ASP A 158 12.51 -7.45 8.73
CA ASP A 158 13.84 -7.86 9.16
C ASP A 158 14.88 -7.75 8.05
N ARG A 159 14.48 -8.05 6.80
CA ARG A 159 15.35 -7.85 5.64
C ARG A 159 15.61 -6.37 5.37
N ILE A 160 14.57 -5.52 5.43
CA ILE A 160 14.70 -4.07 5.28
C ILE A 160 15.67 -3.50 6.31
N VAL A 161 15.53 -3.88 7.59
CA VAL A 161 16.39 -3.39 8.67
C VAL A 161 17.85 -3.77 8.42
N ARG A 162 18.14 -5.00 7.99
CA ARG A 162 19.51 -5.40 7.62
C ARG A 162 20.10 -4.57 6.48
N MET A 163 19.27 -4.05 5.57
CA MET A 163 19.71 -3.19 4.46
C MET A 163 20.07 -1.76 4.90
N THR A 164 19.71 -1.35 6.12
CA THR A 164 20.04 -0.02 6.65
C THR A 164 21.53 0.13 7.01
N THR A 165 22.14 -0.98 7.46
CA THR A 165 23.54 -1.07 7.90
C THR A 165 24.45 -1.75 6.86
N SER A 166 23.91 -2.36 5.81
CA SER A 166 24.68 -2.95 4.72
C SER A 166 25.14 -1.90 3.70
N SER A 167 25.85 -2.34 2.66
CA SER A 167 26.16 -1.52 1.49
C SER A 167 24.92 -1.09 0.68
N ASP A 168 23.75 -1.67 0.93
CA ASP A 168 22.49 -1.27 0.29
C ASP A 168 22.05 0.14 0.71
N ARG A 169 22.41 0.58 1.93
CA ARG A 169 22.13 1.93 2.43
C ARG A 169 20.65 2.30 2.31
N LEU A 170 19.78 1.43 2.83
CA LEU A 170 18.35 1.73 2.91
C LEU A 170 18.13 2.93 3.84
N ARG A 171 17.35 3.91 3.37
CA ARG A 171 17.07 5.17 4.10
C ARG A 171 15.60 5.48 4.27
N ALA A 172 14.71 4.84 3.52
CA ALA A 172 13.28 4.98 3.70
C ALA A 172 12.52 3.76 3.18
N VAL A 173 11.28 3.61 3.65
CA VAL A 173 10.28 2.69 3.12
C VAL A 173 9.09 3.51 2.64
N THR A 174 8.56 3.21 1.46
CA THR A 174 7.33 3.77 0.90
C THR A 174 6.40 2.63 0.43
N GLY A 175 5.20 2.93 -0.07
CA GLY A 175 4.27 1.93 -0.63
C GLY A 175 3.38 1.23 0.37
N ILE A 176 3.36 1.63 1.65
CA ILE A 176 2.40 1.02 2.59
C ILE A 176 1.02 1.57 2.26
N GLY A 177 0.30 0.85 1.39
CA GLY A 177 -0.95 1.29 0.76
C GLY A 177 -2.25 0.85 1.45
N THR A 178 -2.19 -0.08 2.43
CA THR A 178 -3.43 -0.55 3.10
C THR A 178 -3.33 -0.49 4.62
N SER A 179 -4.37 0.06 5.26
CA SER A 179 -4.44 0.11 6.74
C SER A 179 -4.95 -1.21 7.31
N THR A 180 -4.06 -2.20 7.42
CA THR A 180 -4.33 -3.53 7.99
C THR A 180 -3.58 -3.73 9.31
N ASP A 181 -3.97 -4.71 10.12
CA ASP A 181 -3.25 -5.04 11.35
C ASP A 181 -1.79 -5.44 11.10
N ASN A 182 -1.53 -6.14 9.99
CA ASN A 182 -0.17 -6.54 9.60
C ASN A 182 0.68 -5.33 9.20
N ASN A 183 0.14 -4.41 8.40
CA ASN A 183 0.85 -3.19 8.03
C ASN A 183 1.07 -2.28 9.23
N LYS A 184 0.10 -2.18 10.14
CA LYS A 184 0.27 -1.46 11.42
C LYS A 184 1.43 -2.01 12.25
N LYS A 185 1.57 -3.34 12.34
CA LYS A 185 2.72 -3.99 13.01
C LYS A 185 4.03 -3.74 12.27
N ALA A 186 4.01 -3.78 10.93
CA ALA A 186 5.18 -3.50 10.09
C ALA A 186 5.69 -2.08 10.30
N VAL A 187 4.81 -1.08 10.21
CA VAL A 187 5.11 0.33 10.48
C VAL A 187 5.66 0.50 11.88
N ALA A 188 4.99 -0.08 12.90
CA ALA A 188 5.45 -0.02 14.29
C ALA A 188 6.87 -0.60 14.48
N LYS A 189 7.21 -1.69 13.79
CA LYS A 189 8.55 -2.29 13.89
C LYS A 189 9.60 -1.47 13.15
N LEU A 190 9.30 -1.00 11.94
CA LEU A 190 10.19 -0.17 11.13
C LEU A 190 10.53 1.14 11.86
N THR A 191 9.51 1.88 12.27
CA THR A 191 9.66 3.19 12.94
C THR A 191 10.35 3.08 14.29
N ARG A 192 10.02 2.05 15.10
CA ARG A 192 10.72 1.77 16.36
C ARG A 192 12.21 1.48 16.16
N LEU A 193 12.58 0.88 15.02
CA LEU A 193 13.97 0.63 14.65
C LEU A 193 14.62 1.81 13.90
N GLY A 194 13.97 2.98 13.91
CA GLY A 194 14.48 4.20 13.31
C GLY A 194 14.44 4.23 11.79
N VAL A 195 13.73 3.30 11.14
CA VAL A 195 13.56 3.32 9.68
C VAL A 195 12.40 4.27 9.34
N PRO A 196 12.64 5.37 8.61
CA PRO A 196 11.58 6.27 8.17
C PRO A 196 10.61 5.55 7.24
N VAL A 197 9.33 5.83 7.42
CA VAL A 197 8.24 5.23 6.66
C VAL A 197 7.38 6.34 6.07
N ILE A 198 7.07 6.23 4.78
CA ILE A 198 6.13 7.09 4.08
C ILE A 198 4.93 6.24 3.69
N GLY A 199 3.79 6.51 4.30
CA GLY A 199 2.52 5.90 3.93
C GLY A 199 1.99 6.50 2.63
N THR A 200 1.68 5.64 1.65
CA THR A 200 1.05 6.04 0.39
C THR A 200 -0.44 6.26 0.63
N SER A 201 -1.15 5.19 0.99
CA SER A 201 -2.62 5.15 1.04
C SER A 201 -3.17 4.72 2.42
N ILE A 202 -2.37 4.80 3.48
CA ILE A 202 -2.82 4.52 4.86
C ILE A 202 -3.61 5.69 5.47
N THR A 203 -4.93 5.57 5.44
CA THR A 203 -5.88 6.57 5.96
C THR A 203 -6.31 6.32 7.41
N ALA A 204 -6.10 5.13 7.98
CA ALA A 204 -6.57 4.82 9.33
C ALA A 204 -5.96 5.73 10.39
N ASP A 205 -6.82 6.33 11.23
CA ASP A 205 -6.42 7.26 12.29
C ASP A 205 -5.49 6.58 13.32
N ASP A 206 -5.67 5.29 13.57
CA ASP A 206 -4.84 4.54 14.52
C ASP A 206 -3.54 3.97 13.90
N LEU A 207 -3.33 4.21 12.60
CA LEU A 207 -2.06 4.08 11.87
C LEU A 207 -1.51 5.49 11.51
N ALA A 208 -1.66 6.42 12.45
CA ALA A 208 -1.13 7.78 12.38
C ALA A 208 -0.53 8.21 13.73
N ASN A 209 0.25 9.28 13.70
CA ASN A 209 0.77 9.98 14.88
C ASN A 209 -0.16 11.15 15.27
N GLY A 210 0.08 11.79 16.41
CA GLY A 210 -0.71 12.91 16.93
C GLY A 210 -2.03 12.54 17.59
N GLN A 211 -2.54 11.32 17.36
CA GLN A 211 -3.78 10.87 17.99
C GLN A 211 -3.65 10.85 19.51
N ARG A 212 -4.52 11.61 20.19
CA ARG A 212 -4.51 11.79 21.65
C ARG A 212 -3.14 12.28 22.18
N GLY A 213 -2.42 13.06 21.38
CA GLY A 213 -1.11 13.63 21.72
C GLY A 213 0.02 12.60 21.80
N LYS A 214 -0.06 11.49 21.05
CA LYS A 214 0.95 10.44 21.04
C LYS A 214 1.45 10.15 19.64
N ASP A 215 2.73 9.81 19.54
CA ASP A 215 3.41 9.43 18.30
C ASP A 215 3.89 7.97 18.37
N PRO A 216 2.98 6.99 18.21
CA PRO A 216 3.33 5.57 18.27
C PRO A 216 4.23 5.10 17.12
N TYR A 217 4.38 5.90 16.05
CA TYR A 217 5.16 5.59 14.84
C TYR A 217 6.19 6.70 14.55
N PRO A 218 7.22 6.89 15.38
CA PRO A 218 8.20 7.95 15.17
C PRO A 218 8.91 7.82 13.80
N GLY A 219 8.93 8.89 13.02
CA GLY A 219 9.47 8.86 11.66
C GLY A 219 8.51 8.33 10.58
N LEU A 220 7.24 8.12 10.92
CA LEU A 220 6.15 7.98 9.94
C LEU A 220 5.76 9.34 9.38
N ALA A 221 5.67 9.43 8.06
CA ALA A 221 4.96 10.48 7.34
C ALA A 221 3.87 9.88 6.45
N ARG A 222 2.83 10.65 6.13
CA ARG A 222 1.75 10.22 5.25
C ARG A 222 1.47 11.26 4.18
N VAL A 223 1.15 10.79 2.98
CA VAL A 223 0.64 11.66 1.90
C VAL A 223 -0.89 11.69 1.90
N ALA A 224 -1.51 10.56 2.21
CA ALA A 224 -2.95 10.42 2.32
C ALA A 224 -3.52 11.12 3.59
N PRO A 225 -4.70 11.76 3.49
CA PRO A 225 -5.46 12.25 4.65
C PRO A 225 -5.83 11.12 5.63
N THR A 226 -6.27 11.46 6.86
CA THR A 226 -6.92 10.46 7.74
C THR A 226 -8.34 10.15 7.27
N ASN A 227 -8.90 9.01 7.69
CA ASN A 227 -10.32 8.71 7.55
C ASN A 227 -11.20 9.79 8.20
N THR A 228 -10.75 10.39 9.31
CA THR A 228 -11.43 11.55 9.91
C THR A 228 -11.44 12.75 8.95
N ASP A 229 -10.30 13.07 8.34
CA ASP A 229 -10.18 14.18 7.37
C ASP A 229 -11.02 13.94 6.11
N GLU A 230 -10.99 12.72 5.58
CA GLU A 230 -11.84 12.30 4.46
C GLU A 230 -13.32 12.42 4.80
N ALA A 231 -13.74 11.93 5.97
CA ALA A 231 -15.12 12.04 6.42
C ALA A 231 -15.56 13.51 6.58
N ARG A 232 -14.71 14.38 7.12
CA ARG A 232 -14.98 15.83 7.23
C ARG A 232 -15.11 16.47 5.86
N ALA A 233 -14.19 16.19 4.94
CA ALA A 233 -14.25 16.70 3.57
C ALA A 233 -15.50 16.22 2.82
N LEU A 234 -15.87 14.94 2.98
CA LEU A 234 -17.06 14.36 2.36
C LEU A 234 -18.34 14.97 2.93
N ALA A 235 -18.42 15.16 4.25
CA ALA A 235 -19.55 15.80 4.91
C ALA A 235 -19.74 17.27 4.46
N SER A 236 -18.64 18.02 4.39
CA SER A 236 -18.59 19.37 3.84
C SER A 236 -19.17 19.45 2.43
N PHE A 237 -18.75 18.52 1.57
CA PHE A 237 -19.23 18.44 0.21
C PHE A 237 -20.72 18.12 0.12
N ALA A 238 -21.14 17.06 0.82
CA ALA A 238 -22.47 16.49 0.64
C ALA A 238 -23.56 17.23 1.45
N LYS A 239 -23.17 18.13 2.37
CA LYS A 239 -24.10 18.87 3.26
C LYS A 239 -25.10 17.94 3.95
N VAL A 240 -24.62 16.77 4.38
CA VAL A 240 -25.48 15.71 4.90
C VAL A 240 -26.08 16.13 6.24
N THR A 241 -27.36 15.81 6.41
CA THR A 241 -28.09 15.99 7.67
C THR A 241 -28.25 14.64 8.34
N ALA A 242 -27.90 14.55 9.63
CA ALA A 242 -27.83 13.28 10.34
C ALA A 242 -29.17 12.54 10.41
N ASP A 243 -30.29 13.26 10.40
CA ASP A 243 -31.65 12.70 10.43
C ASP A 243 -32.07 12.00 9.12
N ARG A 244 -31.29 12.18 8.05
CA ARG A 244 -31.54 11.59 6.71
C ARG A 244 -30.53 10.53 6.30
N ALA A 245 -29.63 10.17 7.21
CA ALA A 245 -28.52 9.28 6.94
C ALA A 245 -28.41 8.14 7.95
N LEU A 246 -27.96 6.98 7.47
CA LEU A 246 -27.59 5.82 8.28
C LEU A 246 -26.18 5.34 7.94
N LEU A 247 -25.58 4.55 8.84
CA LEU A 247 -24.26 3.96 8.66
C LEU A 247 -24.36 2.43 8.55
N VAL A 248 -23.80 1.87 7.48
CA VAL A 248 -23.51 0.45 7.33
C VAL A 248 -22.01 0.22 7.50
N TYR A 249 -21.59 -0.71 8.35
CA TYR A 249 -20.17 -0.84 8.72
C TYR A 249 -19.69 -2.29 8.93
N ASP A 250 -18.38 -2.51 8.72
CA ASP A 250 -17.68 -3.77 8.98
C ASP A 250 -17.49 -4.03 10.49
N LYS A 251 -17.90 -5.20 10.96
CA LYS A 251 -17.70 -5.70 12.32
C LYS A 251 -17.04 -7.09 12.30
N PRO A 252 -15.89 -7.29 12.99
CA PRO A 252 -15.29 -6.40 13.99
C PRO A 252 -14.46 -5.22 13.45
N GLY A 253 -14.30 -5.11 12.12
CA GLY A 253 -13.46 -4.09 11.50
C GLY A 253 -11.97 -4.44 11.49
N ASP A 254 -11.22 -3.76 10.63
CA ASP A 254 -9.75 -3.67 10.64
C ASP A 254 -9.34 -2.20 10.88
N PRO A 255 -8.05 -1.84 10.95
CA PRO A 255 -7.64 -0.46 11.20
C PRO A 255 -8.34 0.56 10.27
N TYR A 256 -8.45 0.28 8.97
CA TYR A 256 -9.18 1.14 8.03
C TYR A 256 -10.67 1.25 8.40
N THR A 257 -11.40 0.14 8.36
CA THR A 257 -12.87 0.18 8.45
C THR A 257 -13.35 0.64 9.82
N LYS A 258 -12.58 0.35 10.87
CA LYS A 258 -12.88 0.76 12.25
C LYS A 258 -12.77 2.26 12.45
N THR A 259 -11.73 2.92 11.94
CA THR A 259 -11.61 4.37 12.13
C THR A 259 -12.52 5.14 11.17
N LEU A 260 -12.79 4.62 9.96
CA LEU A 260 -13.82 5.16 9.08
C LEU A 260 -15.22 5.07 9.71
N GLN A 261 -15.54 3.93 10.33
CA GLN A 261 -16.77 3.78 11.12
C GLN A 261 -16.85 4.85 12.22
N GLN A 262 -15.77 5.08 12.97
CA GLN A 262 -15.75 6.08 14.04
C GLN A 262 -15.94 7.50 13.52
N ALA A 263 -15.31 7.84 12.40
CA ALA A 263 -15.44 9.13 11.74
C ALA A 263 -16.89 9.38 11.28
N PHE A 264 -17.48 8.44 10.54
CA PHE A 264 -18.89 8.54 10.13
C PHE A 264 -19.88 8.51 11.31
N SER A 265 -19.62 7.70 12.33
CA SER A 265 -20.45 7.69 13.54
C SER A 265 -20.46 9.05 14.25
N THR A 266 -19.36 9.80 14.18
CA THR A 266 -19.28 11.15 14.75
C THR A 266 -20.14 12.14 13.98
N LEU A 267 -20.16 12.05 12.65
CA LEU A 267 -21.00 12.87 11.78
C LEU A 267 -22.50 12.58 11.94
N LEU A 268 -22.84 11.34 12.30
CA LEU A 268 -24.24 10.89 12.47
C LEU A 268 -24.76 10.99 13.90
N LYS A 269 -24.05 11.68 14.80
CA LYS A 269 -24.55 11.93 16.16
C LYS A 269 -25.92 12.61 16.10
N GLY A 270 -26.91 11.98 16.73
CA GLY A 270 -28.30 12.45 16.71
C GLY A 270 -29.16 11.89 15.57
N SER A 271 -28.62 11.02 14.71
CA SER A 271 -29.44 10.27 13.75
C SER A 271 -30.48 9.41 14.49
N PRO A 272 -31.74 9.33 13.98
CA PRO A 272 -32.76 8.45 14.54
C PRO A 272 -32.48 6.96 14.26
N TYR A 273 -31.52 6.65 13.37
CA TYR A 273 -31.16 5.29 12.99
C TYR A 273 -29.87 4.85 13.67
N GLY A 274 -29.89 3.68 14.31
CA GLY A 274 -28.67 3.01 14.76
C GLY A 274 -27.80 2.57 13.58
N SER A 275 -26.49 2.41 13.80
CA SER A 275 -25.58 1.89 12.78
C SER A 275 -25.75 0.38 12.60
N TRP A 276 -25.69 -0.11 11.36
CA TRP A 276 -25.98 -1.49 11.00
C TRP A 276 -24.70 -2.24 10.59
N PRO A 277 -24.35 -3.35 11.28
CA PRO A 277 -23.12 -4.08 10.99
C PRO A 277 -23.29 -5.09 9.85
N PHE A 278 -22.17 -5.41 9.19
CA PHE A 278 -21.96 -6.65 8.44
C PHE A 278 -20.65 -7.31 8.90
N THR A 279 -20.49 -8.61 8.67
CA THR A 279 -19.27 -9.35 9.02
C THR A 279 -18.66 -9.98 7.76
N PRO A 280 -17.55 -9.46 7.24
CA PRO A 280 -16.83 -10.09 6.13
C PRO A 280 -16.00 -11.29 6.61
N PRO A 281 -15.49 -12.13 5.70
CA PRO A 281 -14.41 -13.06 6.01
C PRO A 281 -13.18 -12.32 6.57
N ALA A 282 -12.29 -13.07 7.23
CA ALA A 282 -11.04 -12.50 7.77
C ALA A 282 -10.17 -11.89 6.65
N ASP A 283 -10.12 -12.57 5.50
CA ASP A 283 -9.63 -12.00 4.24
C ASP A 283 -10.76 -11.20 3.57
N ARG A 284 -10.65 -9.87 3.61
CA ARG A 284 -11.67 -8.94 3.11
C ARG A 284 -11.72 -8.84 1.58
N SER A 285 -10.72 -9.39 0.88
CA SER A 285 -10.79 -9.57 -0.58
C SER A 285 -11.81 -10.65 -0.98
N GLN A 286 -12.21 -11.51 -0.03
CA GLN A 286 -13.19 -12.56 -0.27
C GLN A 286 -14.61 -12.08 -0.05
N GLU A 287 -15.52 -12.59 -0.88
CA GLU A 287 -16.94 -12.21 -0.86
C GLU A 287 -17.67 -12.75 0.39
N GLY A 288 -17.42 -14.00 0.76
CA GLY A 288 -18.08 -14.65 1.89
C GLY A 288 -19.61 -14.64 1.81
N SER A 289 -20.27 -14.52 2.96
CA SER A 289 -21.73 -14.47 3.11
C SER A 289 -22.30 -13.05 3.12
N THR A 290 -21.47 -12.02 2.97
CA THR A 290 -21.90 -10.63 3.03
C THR A 290 -22.96 -10.23 1.99
N PRO A 291 -23.06 -10.83 0.77
CA PRO A 291 -24.19 -10.56 -0.13
C PRO A 291 -25.56 -10.83 0.50
N ASN A 292 -25.68 -11.89 1.31
CA ASN A 292 -26.92 -12.23 1.98
C ASN A 292 -27.29 -11.19 3.05
N THR A 293 -26.27 -10.70 3.77
CA THR A 293 -26.44 -9.65 4.77
C THR A 293 -26.83 -8.33 4.10
N PHE A 294 -26.20 -7.99 2.98
CA PHE A 294 -26.54 -6.76 2.26
C PHE A 294 -27.94 -6.79 1.66
N ARG A 295 -28.42 -7.93 1.16
CA ARG A 295 -29.84 -8.07 0.79
C ARG A 295 -30.78 -7.74 1.95
N GLN A 296 -30.52 -8.31 3.15
CA GLN A 296 -31.32 -8.03 4.35
C GLN A 296 -31.23 -6.56 4.76
N ILE A 297 -30.03 -5.99 4.76
CA ILE A 297 -29.81 -4.56 5.05
C ILE A 297 -30.62 -3.70 4.08
N THR A 298 -30.59 -3.99 2.78
CA THR A 298 -31.32 -3.20 1.78
C THR A 298 -32.83 -3.33 1.90
N ASP A 299 -33.34 -4.48 2.36
CA ASP A 299 -34.75 -4.64 2.72
C ASP A 299 -35.10 -3.73 3.90
N LEU A 300 -34.27 -3.72 4.96
CA LEU A 300 -34.45 -2.83 6.12
C LEU A 300 -34.32 -1.34 5.76
N ILE A 301 -33.44 -0.98 4.83
CA ILE A 301 -33.33 0.40 4.31
C ILE A 301 -34.68 0.83 3.73
N CYS A 302 -35.37 -0.07 3.00
CA CYS A 302 -36.68 0.25 2.42
C CYS A 302 -37.77 0.48 3.47
N ASP A 303 -37.66 -0.14 4.65
CA ASP A 303 -38.59 0.01 5.76
C ASP A 303 -38.40 1.31 6.57
N THR A 304 -37.34 2.08 6.29
CA THR A 304 -37.08 3.38 6.94
C THR A 304 -38.02 4.49 6.45
N ASP A 305 -38.10 5.58 7.22
CA ASP A 305 -38.78 6.83 6.81
C ASP A 305 -38.30 7.28 5.42
N THR A 306 -39.23 7.75 4.59
CA THR A 306 -38.96 8.16 3.20
C THR A 306 -37.96 9.31 3.08
N ARG A 307 -37.73 10.07 4.16
CA ARG A 307 -36.71 11.13 4.23
C ARG A 307 -35.28 10.61 4.24
N LEU A 308 -35.05 9.35 4.64
CA LEU A 308 -33.73 8.73 4.56
C LEU A 308 -33.34 8.50 3.10
N ASP A 309 -32.27 9.16 2.67
CA ASP A 309 -31.76 9.12 1.30
C ASP A 309 -30.24 8.91 1.23
N THR A 310 -29.55 8.83 2.36
CA THR A 310 -28.09 8.74 2.42
C THR A 310 -27.64 7.53 3.23
N VAL A 311 -26.69 6.78 2.70
CA VAL A 311 -26.03 5.67 3.40
C VAL A 311 -24.53 5.94 3.45
N PHE A 312 -24.00 6.14 4.65
CA PHE A 312 -22.57 6.04 4.86
C PHE A 312 -22.17 4.57 4.89
N PHE A 313 -21.11 4.22 4.16
CA PHE A 313 -20.60 2.86 4.10
C PHE A 313 -19.15 2.83 4.59
N ALA A 314 -18.90 2.09 5.68
CA ALA A 314 -17.57 1.90 6.25
C ALA A 314 -17.13 0.44 6.08
N GLY A 315 -16.59 0.12 4.90
CA GLY A 315 -16.15 -1.22 4.51
C GLY A 315 -15.12 -1.19 3.38
N ARG A 316 -14.54 -2.34 3.04
CA ARG A 316 -13.60 -2.50 1.91
C ARG A 316 -14.33 -2.59 0.57
N HIS A 317 -13.61 -2.33 -0.52
CA HIS A 317 -14.12 -2.27 -1.89
C HIS A 317 -14.93 -3.52 -2.31
N THR A 318 -14.48 -4.72 -1.94
CA THR A 318 -15.21 -5.97 -2.24
C THR A 318 -16.62 -5.96 -1.63
N GLN A 319 -16.74 -5.56 -0.36
CA GLN A 319 -18.04 -5.48 0.33
C GLN A 319 -18.85 -4.26 -0.12
N LEU A 320 -18.20 -3.13 -0.41
CA LEU A 320 -18.86 -1.95 -0.98
C LEU A 320 -19.56 -2.28 -2.30
N ARG A 321 -18.87 -3.01 -3.20
CA ARG A 321 -19.48 -3.51 -4.43
C ARG A 321 -20.72 -4.36 -4.17
N GLN A 322 -20.61 -5.32 -3.26
CA GLN A 322 -21.74 -6.21 -2.94
C GLN A 322 -22.93 -5.43 -2.38
N PHE A 323 -22.66 -4.41 -1.56
CA PHE A 323 -23.68 -3.51 -1.05
C PHE A 323 -24.35 -2.68 -2.15
N ILE A 324 -23.57 -2.07 -3.06
CA ILE A 324 -24.11 -1.31 -4.20
C ILE A 324 -24.98 -2.20 -5.09
N ASN A 325 -24.51 -3.42 -5.40
CA ASN A 325 -25.27 -4.38 -6.20
C ASN A 325 -26.59 -4.78 -5.53
N ALA A 326 -26.57 -5.02 -4.21
CA ALA A 326 -27.78 -5.31 -3.45
C ALA A 326 -28.74 -4.11 -3.42
N LEU A 327 -28.21 -2.90 -3.18
CA LEU A 327 -29.00 -1.68 -3.11
C LEU A 327 -29.66 -1.35 -4.45
N GLY A 328 -28.98 -1.60 -5.58
CA GLY A 328 -29.57 -1.48 -6.92
C GLY A 328 -30.76 -2.41 -7.15
N ARG A 329 -30.86 -3.52 -6.41
CA ARG A 329 -31.93 -4.54 -6.53
C ARG A 329 -32.95 -4.49 -5.40
N ARG A 330 -32.88 -3.47 -4.53
CA ARG A 330 -33.80 -3.26 -3.40
C ARG A 330 -35.28 -3.29 -3.82
N GLY A 331 -36.19 -3.64 -2.92
CA GLY A 331 -37.63 -3.65 -3.21
C GLY A 331 -38.24 -2.26 -3.48
N CYS A 332 -37.76 -1.22 -2.80
CA CYS A 332 -38.25 0.15 -2.93
C CYS A 332 -37.59 0.94 -4.07
N GLN A 333 -37.75 0.49 -5.32
CA GLN A 333 -37.13 1.09 -6.51
C GLN A 333 -37.54 2.55 -6.79
N SER A 334 -38.68 3.01 -6.25
CA SER A 334 -39.12 4.40 -6.35
C SER A 334 -38.32 5.38 -5.48
N ARG A 335 -37.59 4.90 -4.46
CA ARG A 335 -36.74 5.72 -3.60
C ARG A 335 -35.34 5.84 -4.20
N SER A 336 -34.69 6.99 -4.06
CA SER A 336 -33.28 7.16 -4.46
C SER A 336 -32.38 7.23 -3.25
N PHE A 337 -31.16 6.70 -3.38
CA PHE A 337 -30.17 6.68 -2.30
C PHE A 337 -28.79 7.13 -2.79
N THR A 338 -28.10 7.91 -1.98
CA THR A 338 -26.70 8.25 -2.15
C THR A 338 -25.85 7.45 -1.17
N VAL A 339 -24.92 6.65 -1.68
CA VAL A 339 -23.88 5.98 -0.89
C VAL A 339 -22.67 6.89 -0.80
N LEU A 340 -22.24 7.18 0.43
CA LEU A 340 -21.05 7.96 0.75
C LEU A 340 -20.02 7.05 1.43
N THR A 341 -18.80 7.00 0.92
CA THR A 341 -17.73 6.10 1.41
C THR A 341 -16.35 6.73 1.31
N GLY A 342 -15.36 6.12 1.97
CA GLY A 342 -13.94 6.51 1.89
C GLY A 342 -13.25 6.10 0.58
N ASP A 343 -11.92 6.17 0.58
CA ASP A 343 -11.02 5.97 -0.57
C ASP A 343 -11.10 4.61 -1.25
N GLU A 344 -11.56 3.57 -0.55
CA GLU A 344 -11.84 2.25 -1.16
C GLU A 344 -12.88 2.29 -2.30
N GLY A 345 -13.61 3.39 -2.47
CA GLY A 345 -14.45 3.61 -3.65
C GLY A 345 -13.67 3.67 -4.98
N SER A 346 -12.38 4.05 -4.96
CA SER A 346 -11.55 4.21 -6.17
C SER A 346 -11.34 2.89 -6.92
N TYR A 347 -11.22 1.79 -6.16
CA TYR A 347 -11.05 0.41 -6.63
C TYR A 347 -12.22 -0.04 -7.52
N LEU A 348 -13.41 0.53 -7.33
CA LEU A 348 -14.61 0.15 -8.08
C LEU A 348 -14.63 0.67 -9.53
N THR A 349 -13.70 1.56 -9.89
CA THR A 349 -13.58 2.10 -11.26
C THR A 349 -13.36 0.98 -12.27
N GLY A 350 -12.51 -0.01 -11.94
CA GLY A 350 -12.18 -1.15 -12.78
C GLY A 350 -12.91 -2.46 -12.45
N ASP A 351 -13.71 -2.50 -11.37
CA ASP A 351 -14.32 -3.74 -10.88
C ASP A 351 -15.40 -4.26 -11.85
N ARG A 352 -15.17 -5.47 -12.39
CA ARG A 352 -16.04 -6.12 -13.38
C ARG A 352 -17.29 -6.78 -12.78
N LYS A 353 -17.31 -7.00 -11.47
CA LYS A 353 -18.44 -7.58 -10.74
C LYS A 353 -19.40 -6.50 -10.23
N LEU A 354 -19.07 -5.21 -10.36
CA LEU A 354 -19.98 -4.11 -10.06
C LEU A 354 -21.14 -4.10 -11.06
N ASP A 355 -22.37 -4.20 -10.55
CA ASP A 355 -23.60 -4.09 -11.33
C ASP A 355 -23.90 -2.62 -11.59
N ARG A 356 -23.35 -2.08 -12.69
CA ARG A 356 -23.51 -0.65 -13.04
C ARG A 356 -24.95 -0.24 -13.32
N SER A 357 -25.87 -1.19 -13.54
CA SER A 357 -27.30 -0.87 -13.63
C SER A 357 -27.84 -0.30 -12.33
N ALA A 358 -27.25 -0.62 -11.17
CA ALA A 358 -27.59 0.00 -9.89
C ALA A 358 -27.53 1.53 -9.96
N LEU A 359 -26.55 2.07 -10.70
CA LEU A 359 -26.34 3.52 -10.88
C LEU A 359 -27.39 4.18 -11.78
N GLN A 360 -28.17 3.39 -12.52
CA GLN A 360 -29.33 3.84 -13.30
C GLN A 360 -30.62 3.73 -12.49
N HIS A 361 -30.64 2.86 -11.47
CA HIS A 361 -31.80 2.56 -10.62
C HIS A 361 -31.78 3.37 -9.30
N GLY A 362 -31.57 4.67 -9.41
CA GLY A 362 -31.66 5.61 -8.28
C GLY A 362 -30.60 5.43 -7.19
N VAL A 363 -29.47 4.78 -7.48
CA VAL A 363 -28.31 4.74 -6.59
C VAL A 363 -27.22 5.67 -7.11
N ALA A 364 -26.82 6.65 -6.31
CA ALA A 364 -25.60 7.42 -6.56
C ALA A 364 -24.50 6.93 -5.60
N VAL A 365 -23.27 6.82 -6.07
CA VAL A 365 -22.12 6.44 -5.22
C VAL A 365 -21.07 7.53 -5.34
N ARG A 366 -20.76 8.18 -4.22
CA ARG A 366 -19.72 9.19 -4.13
C ARG A 366 -18.72 8.82 -3.04
N TYR A 367 -17.46 9.00 -3.36
CA TYR A 367 -16.36 8.62 -2.48
C TYR A 367 -15.29 9.70 -2.45
N THR A 368 -14.53 9.74 -1.36
CA THR A 368 -13.27 10.46 -1.31
C THR A 368 -12.23 9.68 -2.11
N SER A 369 -11.36 10.35 -2.86
CA SER A 369 -10.19 9.72 -3.46
C SER A 369 -8.93 10.40 -2.93
N LEU A 370 -7.82 9.68 -2.89
CA LEU A 370 -6.53 10.22 -2.44
C LEU A 370 -5.89 11.14 -3.48
N ALA A 371 -6.22 10.92 -4.76
CA ALA A 371 -5.83 11.75 -5.88
C ALA A 371 -6.78 11.55 -7.07
N HIS A 372 -6.77 12.48 -8.02
CA HIS A 372 -7.47 12.32 -9.30
C HIS A 372 -6.78 13.17 -10.38
N PRO A 373 -6.60 12.67 -11.63
CA PRO A 373 -5.89 13.40 -12.68
C PRO A 373 -6.52 14.77 -12.99
N ASP A 374 -7.85 14.83 -12.99
CA ASP A 374 -8.59 16.08 -13.29
C ASP A 374 -8.61 17.10 -12.14
N ALA A 375 -8.17 16.74 -10.93
CA ALA A 375 -8.39 17.55 -9.73
C ALA A 375 -7.79 18.96 -9.82
N TRP A 376 -6.68 19.10 -10.55
CA TRP A 376 -5.90 20.33 -10.62
C TRP A 376 -5.87 20.98 -12.01
N VAL A 377 -6.57 20.40 -12.99
CA VAL A 377 -6.49 20.82 -14.40
C VAL A 377 -7.51 21.91 -14.71
N GLU A 378 -8.79 21.65 -14.41
CA GLU A 378 -9.87 22.57 -14.71
C GLU A 378 -10.21 23.47 -13.53
N LYS A 379 -9.92 24.78 -13.66
CA LYS A 379 -10.24 25.81 -12.65
C LYS A 379 -9.81 25.41 -11.22
N PRO A 380 -8.54 25.06 -11.00
CA PRO A 380 -8.08 24.66 -9.68
C PRO A 380 -8.25 25.79 -8.66
N PRO A 381 -8.45 25.45 -7.37
CA PRO A 381 -8.34 26.41 -6.28
C PRO A 381 -7.01 27.18 -6.32
N ALA A 382 -7.01 28.42 -5.82
CA ALA A 382 -5.82 29.28 -5.84
C ALA A 382 -4.66 28.78 -4.94
N THR A 383 -4.96 27.91 -3.98
CA THR A 383 -4.01 27.32 -3.03
C THR A 383 -4.31 25.83 -2.81
N GLY A 384 -3.37 25.13 -2.19
CA GLY A 384 -3.49 23.70 -1.89
C GLY A 384 -3.00 22.75 -2.99
N GLY A 385 -2.62 23.26 -4.16
CA GLY A 385 -2.08 22.49 -5.27
C GLY A 385 -1.91 23.32 -6.54
N SER A 386 -1.57 22.68 -7.65
CA SER A 386 -1.47 23.32 -8.97
C SER A 386 -1.46 22.30 -10.10
N ALA A 387 -1.76 22.73 -11.33
CA ALA A 387 -1.67 21.89 -12.52
C ALA A 387 -0.23 21.49 -12.91
N GLN A 388 0.81 22.07 -12.28
CA GLN A 388 2.20 21.85 -12.67
C GLN A 388 2.61 20.39 -12.44
N GLY A 389 2.25 19.80 -11.29
CA GLY A 389 2.53 18.40 -11.00
C GLY A 389 1.89 17.46 -12.04
N THR A 390 0.63 17.71 -12.41
CA THR A 390 -0.05 16.92 -13.47
C THR A 390 0.70 17.00 -14.79
N LYS A 391 1.12 18.20 -15.22
CA LYS A 391 1.88 18.38 -16.45
C LYS A 391 3.22 17.64 -16.44
N GLU A 392 3.92 17.66 -15.32
CA GLU A 392 5.19 16.93 -15.14
C GLU A 392 4.97 15.41 -15.22
N LEU A 393 3.93 14.90 -14.55
CA LEU A 393 3.59 13.49 -14.63
C LEU A 393 3.18 13.06 -16.05
N ASP A 394 2.40 13.87 -16.76
CA ASP A 394 2.00 13.59 -18.15
C ASP A 394 3.21 13.53 -19.10
N GLN A 395 4.20 14.40 -18.89
CA GLN A 395 5.46 14.38 -19.63
C GLN A 395 6.25 13.10 -19.36
N LEU A 396 6.34 12.68 -18.09
CA LEU A 396 6.99 11.43 -17.70
C LEU A 396 6.28 10.21 -18.29
N LEU A 397 4.94 10.17 -18.26
CA LEU A 397 4.13 9.10 -18.85
C LEU A 397 4.31 9.03 -20.38
N THR A 398 4.41 10.17 -21.04
CA THR A 398 4.73 10.24 -22.47
C THR A 398 6.13 9.68 -22.73
N ALA A 399 7.12 10.07 -21.93
CA ALA A 399 8.49 9.59 -22.06
C ALA A 399 8.61 8.08 -21.76
N ALA A 400 7.80 7.55 -20.83
CA ALA A 400 7.72 6.13 -20.46
C ALA A 400 7.25 5.22 -21.61
N LYS A 401 6.70 5.75 -22.69
CA LYS A 401 6.42 4.99 -23.92
C LYS A 401 7.69 4.64 -24.70
N THR A 402 8.80 5.32 -24.43
CA THR A 402 10.09 5.12 -25.13
C THR A 402 11.03 4.22 -24.32
N ARG A 403 12.01 3.60 -24.97
CA ARG A 403 13.02 2.74 -24.29
C ARG A 403 13.90 3.47 -23.27
N LYS A 404 14.00 4.80 -23.35
CA LYS A 404 14.81 5.61 -22.42
C LYS A 404 14.26 5.55 -21.00
N VAL A 405 12.93 5.60 -20.87
CA VAL A 405 12.21 5.67 -19.58
C VAL A 405 11.39 4.39 -19.35
N GLY A 406 10.79 3.79 -20.36
CA GLY A 406 10.02 2.55 -20.24
C GLY A 406 10.41 1.49 -21.27
N PRO A 407 9.47 0.65 -21.75
CA PRO A 407 8.06 0.62 -21.37
C PRO A 407 7.85 0.25 -19.89
N ILE A 408 6.70 0.65 -19.34
CA ILE A 408 6.23 0.34 -17.97
C ILE A 408 4.82 -0.29 -17.97
N GLY A 409 4.40 -0.84 -19.10
CA GLY A 409 3.03 -1.30 -19.31
C GLY A 409 2.01 -0.16 -19.48
N ALA A 410 0.73 -0.50 -19.55
CA ALA A 410 -0.35 0.47 -19.58
C ALA A 410 -0.49 1.14 -18.19
N VAL A 411 -0.64 2.45 -18.15
CA VAL A 411 -0.87 3.21 -16.91
C VAL A 411 -2.26 3.82 -16.96
N SER A 412 -3.03 3.68 -15.88
CA SER A 412 -4.21 4.51 -15.63
C SER A 412 -3.93 5.39 -14.41
N LEU A 413 -4.52 6.58 -14.40
CA LEU A 413 -4.47 7.51 -13.27
C LEU A 413 -5.83 7.61 -12.55
N ASP A 414 -6.86 6.94 -13.06
CA ASP A 414 -8.27 7.20 -12.68
C ASP A 414 -8.59 6.77 -11.25
N ASP A 415 -7.88 5.78 -10.71
CA ASP A 415 -7.98 5.36 -9.31
C ASP A 415 -7.08 6.17 -8.36
N GLY A 416 -6.24 7.05 -8.89
CA GLY A 416 -5.33 7.89 -8.13
C GLY A 416 -4.09 7.18 -7.57
N GLN A 417 -3.95 5.86 -7.70
CA GLN A 417 -2.88 5.11 -7.01
C GLN A 417 -1.49 5.42 -7.57
N ALA A 418 -1.37 5.54 -8.89
CA ALA A 418 -0.11 5.97 -9.51
C ALA A 418 0.28 7.39 -9.09
N ILE A 419 -0.71 8.26 -8.88
CA ILE A 419 -0.48 9.65 -8.45
C ILE A 419 0.01 9.67 -6.99
N ILE A 420 -0.68 8.99 -6.08
CA ILE A 420 -0.34 9.04 -4.65
C ILE A 420 1.01 8.36 -4.36
N ALA A 421 1.34 7.27 -5.07
CA ALA A 421 2.64 6.61 -4.95
C ALA A 421 3.79 7.45 -5.54
N TYR A 422 3.55 8.18 -6.63
CA TYR A 422 4.50 9.16 -7.15
C TYR A 422 4.81 10.22 -6.08
N ASP A 423 3.77 10.79 -5.48
CA ASP A 423 3.88 11.82 -4.44
C ASP A 423 4.55 11.31 -3.15
N ALA A 424 4.26 10.09 -2.71
CA ALA A 424 4.92 9.47 -1.56
C ALA A 424 6.40 9.21 -1.80
N MET A 425 6.76 8.77 -3.02
CA MET A 425 8.15 8.61 -3.39
C MET A 425 8.86 9.97 -3.47
N ARG A 426 8.22 11.01 -4.01
CA ARG A 426 8.74 12.39 -3.98
C ARG A 426 8.98 12.89 -2.56
N LEU A 427 8.06 12.61 -1.62
CA LEU A 427 8.23 12.93 -0.21
C LEU A 427 9.42 12.17 0.42
N ALA A 428 9.57 10.88 0.10
CA ALA A 428 10.72 10.09 0.54
C ALA A 428 12.05 10.66 0.03
N VAL A 429 12.12 11.05 -1.25
CA VAL A 429 13.30 11.70 -1.85
C VAL A 429 13.58 13.04 -1.16
N HIS A 430 12.55 13.87 -0.96
CA HIS A 430 12.68 15.15 -0.28
C HIS A 430 13.27 14.99 1.12
N GLY A 431 12.70 14.12 1.97
CA GLY A 431 13.24 13.88 3.31
C GLY A 431 14.66 13.32 3.32
N VAL A 432 15.00 12.44 2.36
CA VAL A 432 16.37 11.94 2.19
C VAL A 432 17.36 13.06 1.86
N ARG A 433 17.00 13.95 0.95
CA ARG A 433 17.90 15.02 0.50
C ARG A 433 18.05 16.13 1.53
N GLU A 434 16.97 16.57 2.15
CA GLU A 434 17.03 17.57 3.24
C GLU A 434 17.82 17.05 4.45
N ALA A 435 17.79 15.73 4.69
CA ALA A 435 18.61 15.11 5.73
C ALA A 435 20.07 14.89 5.33
N THR A 436 20.48 15.20 4.09
CA THR A 436 21.84 14.98 3.60
C THR A 436 22.72 16.20 3.88
N PRO A 437 23.70 16.13 4.80
CA PRO A 437 24.56 17.27 5.08
C PRO A 437 25.42 17.69 3.87
N ASP A 438 25.71 18.98 3.72
CA ASP A 438 26.45 19.56 2.57
C ASP A 438 27.76 18.82 2.19
N GLN A 439 28.48 18.29 3.19
CA GLN A 439 29.76 17.60 2.99
C GLN A 439 29.63 16.08 2.87
N GLN A 440 28.43 15.54 3.00
CA GLN A 440 28.15 14.12 2.93
C GLN A 440 27.32 13.81 1.68
N LYS A 441 27.46 12.58 1.17
CA LYS A 441 26.68 12.11 0.01
C LYS A 441 25.43 11.34 0.42
N ILE A 442 25.32 10.99 1.70
CA ILE A 442 24.32 10.06 2.24
C ILE A 442 23.90 10.59 3.61
N PRO A 443 22.59 10.66 3.89
CA PRO A 443 22.10 11.07 5.19
C PRO A 443 22.28 9.96 6.23
N PRO A 444 22.50 10.30 7.51
CA PRO A 444 22.20 9.39 8.62
C PRO A 444 20.74 8.92 8.57
N LEU A 445 20.49 7.65 8.87
CA LEU A 445 19.12 7.09 8.81
C LEU A 445 18.14 7.85 9.71
N ALA A 446 18.58 8.18 10.93
CA ALA A 446 17.77 8.86 11.94
C ALA A 446 17.31 10.25 11.49
N ASP A 447 18.09 10.94 10.67
CA ASP A 447 17.86 12.34 10.32
C ASP A 447 16.76 12.50 9.26
N VAL A 448 16.53 11.47 8.45
CA VAL A 448 15.49 11.48 7.40
C VAL A 448 14.10 11.67 8.01
N GLY A 449 13.79 10.93 9.07
CA GLY A 449 12.49 11.05 9.76
C GLY A 449 12.30 12.37 10.49
N LEU A 450 13.39 13.08 10.83
CA LEU A 450 13.34 14.38 11.49
C LEU A 450 12.96 15.51 10.52
N GLN A 451 12.92 15.25 9.21
CA GLN A 451 12.55 16.25 8.21
C GLN A 451 11.04 16.45 8.10
N TRP A 452 10.22 15.47 8.50
CA TRP A 452 8.76 15.53 8.29
C TRP A 452 8.11 16.80 8.86
N PRO A 453 8.41 17.24 10.10
CA PRO A 453 7.84 18.48 10.63
C PRO A 453 8.23 19.74 9.85
N GLN A 454 9.29 19.70 9.02
CA GLN A 454 9.76 20.84 8.22
C GLN A 454 9.07 20.94 6.86
N VAL A 455 8.39 19.89 6.38
CA VAL A 455 7.73 19.85 5.07
C VAL A 455 6.47 20.73 5.08
N LYS A 456 6.65 22.05 5.03
CA LYS A 456 5.60 23.07 5.06
C LYS A 456 6.16 24.40 4.58
N GLY A 457 5.34 25.44 4.41
CA GLY A 457 5.87 26.72 3.95
C GLY A 457 6.43 26.62 2.53
N SER A 458 7.66 27.11 2.36
CA SER A 458 8.46 26.96 1.13
C SER A 458 9.04 25.56 0.95
N LEU A 459 9.12 24.75 2.01
CA LEU A 459 9.67 23.38 2.01
C LEU A 459 8.60 22.31 1.77
N ARG A 460 7.35 22.70 1.52
CA ARG A 460 6.30 21.74 1.17
C ARG A 460 6.65 21.01 -0.14
N VAL A 461 6.21 19.77 -0.27
CA VAL A 461 6.28 19.08 -1.56
C VAL A 461 5.08 19.48 -2.41
N ASN A 462 5.32 19.96 -3.63
CA ASN A 462 4.26 20.26 -4.60
C ASN A 462 3.93 18.98 -5.38
N GLY A 463 3.08 18.13 -4.79
CA GLY A 463 2.65 16.88 -5.40
C GLY A 463 1.63 17.06 -6.52
N VAL A 464 1.44 15.98 -7.28
CA VAL A 464 0.41 15.85 -8.31
C VAL A 464 -0.98 15.74 -7.68
N SER A 465 -1.10 15.12 -6.50
CA SER A 465 -2.31 15.12 -5.66
C SER A 465 -2.58 16.46 -4.95
N GLY A 466 -1.79 17.50 -5.26
CA GLY A 466 -1.80 18.78 -4.56
C GLY A 466 -0.65 18.89 -3.55
N TRP A 467 -0.63 19.96 -2.77
CA TRP A 467 0.42 20.21 -1.79
C TRP A 467 0.47 19.11 -0.73
N ILE A 468 1.67 18.79 -0.31
CA ILE A 468 1.96 17.91 0.82
C ILE A 468 2.68 18.77 1.84
N CYS A 469 1.94 19.13 2.88
CA CYS A 469 2.42 19.92 4.00
C CYS A 469 2.12 19.13 5.26
N LEU A 470 3.13 18.85 6.08
CA LEU A 470 2.99 17.97 7.22
C LEU A 470 2.88 18.77 8.52
N ASP A 471 2.04 18.28 9.43
CA ASP A 471 2.03 18.69 10.83
C ASP A 471 3.28 18.16 11.57
N VAL A 472 3.40 18.49 12.85
CA VAL A 472 4.53 18.05 13.69
C VAL A 472 4.56 16.53 13.90
N HIS A 473 3.48 15.83 13.56
CA HIS A 473 3.31 14.39 13.71
C HIS A 473 3.57 13.64 12.39
N GLY A 474 3.83 14.34 11.29
CA GLY A 474 4.04 13.74 9.97
C GLY A 474 2.74 13.43 9.21
N ASN A 475 1.60 13.99 9.64
CA ASN A 475 0.33 13.87 8.94
C ASN A 475 0.11 15.06 8.00
N PRO A 476 -0.54 14.87 6.85
CA PRO A 476 -0.80 15.97 5.94
C PRO A 476 -1.89 16.90 6.51
N TYR A 477 -1.59 18.20 6.55
CA TYR A 477 -2.51 19.22 7.04
C TYR A 477 -3.43 19.70 5.93
N ASP A 478 -4.75 19.67 6.20
CA ASP A 478 -5.81 20.18 5.32
C ASP A 478 -5.58 19.80 3.85
N LYS A 479 -5.27 18.50 3.66
CA LYS A 479 -4.95 17.91 2.36
C LYS A 479 -6.18 17.96 1.47
N ALA A 480 -5.97 18.27 0.19
CA ALA A 480 -7.03 18.20 -0.81
C ALA A 480 -7.61 16.79 -0.89
N VAL A 481 -8.94 16.69 -0.84
CA VAL A 481 -9.67 15.41 -0.97
C VAL A 481 -10.56 15.48 -2.22
N PRO A 482 -10.13 14.95 -3.36
CA PRO A 482 -11.00 14.77 -4.51
C PRO A 482 -12.25 13.98 -4.16
N ILE A 483 -13.42 14.51 -4.52
CA ILE A 483 -14.69 13.80 -4.47
C ILE A 483 -14.98 13.26 -5.85
N VAL A 484 -15.27 11.97 -5.92
CA VAL A 484 -15.46 11.23 -7.16
C VAL A 484 -16.80 10.51 -7.14
N GLU A 485 -17.46 10.41 -8.29
CA GLU A 485 -18.75 9.75 -8.47
C GLU A 485 -18.61 8.60 -9.47
N LEU A 486 -19.12 7.41 -9.13
CA LEU A 486 -19.18 6.29 -10.09
C LEU A 486 -20.20 6.59 -11.19
N THR A 487 -19.86 6.25 -12.44
CA THR A 487 -20.75 6.51 -13.58
C THR A 487 -21.45 5.24 -14.09
N PRO A 488 -22.70 5.34 -14.57
CA PRO A 488 -23.39 4.22 -15.22
C PRO A 488 -22.69 3.69 -16.47
N GLN A 489 -21.97 4.55 -17.20
CA GLN A 489 -21.34 4.21 -18.48
C GLN A 489 -20.04 3.41 -18.32
N GLY A 490 -19.43 3.42 -17.13
CA GLY A 490 -18.11 2.86 -16.92
C GLY A 490 -17.15 3.88 -16.32
N GLY A 491 -16.29 3.43 -15.41
CA GLY A 491 -15.32 4.28 -14.73
C GLY A 491 -15.95 5.16 -13.64
N SER A 492 -15.32 6.30 -13.42
CA SER A 492 -15.65 7.29 -12.39
C SER A 492 -15.43 8.71 -12.95
N ARG A 493 -15.98 9.71 -12.26
CA ARG A 493 -15.88 11.12 -12.67
C ARG A 493 -15.53 11.98 -11.47
N PHE A 494 -14.50 12.81 -11.63
CA PHE A 494 -14.20 13.87 -10.68
C PHE A 494 -15.36 14.86 -10.55
N VAL A 495 -15.78 15.12 -9.31
CA VAL A 495 -16.86 16.06 -9.00
C VAL A 495 -16.26 17.42 -8.61
N LYS A 496 -15.40 17.43 -7.59
CA LYS A 496 -14.69 18.62 -7.09
C LYS A 496 -13.64 18.21 -6.06
N ILE A 497 -12.73 19.11 -5.71
CA ILE A 497 -11.95 18.99 -4.47
C ILE A 497 -12.82 19.42 -3.28
N ALA A 498 -12.77 18.65 -2.21
CA ALA A 498 -13.25 19.01 -0.89
C ALA A 498 -12.08 19.11 0.11
N TRP A 499 -12.34 19.71 1.27
CA TRP A 499 -11.32 20.06 2.25
C TRP A 499 -11.79 19.68 3.65
N PRO A 500 -10.92 19.08 4.49
CA PRO A 500 -11.24 18.79 5.89
C PRO A 500 -11.66 20.04 6.70
N GLU A 501 -11.09 21.20 6.37
CA GLU A 501 -11.38 22.50 7.01
C GLU A 501 -12.35 23.38 6.19
N ASP A 502 -13.15 22.80 5.29
CA ASP A 502 -14.12 23.46 4.39
C ASP A 502 -13.55 24.45 3.36
N ARG A 503 -12.23 24.70 3.37
CA ARG A 503 -11.54 25.62 2.47
C ARG A 503 -10.12 25.13 2.18
N PRO A 504 -9.51 25.53 1.05
CA PRO A 504 -8.10 25.21 0.80
C PRO A 504 -7.18 25.84 1.84
N PRO A 505 -6.00 25.24 2.10
CA PRO A 505 -5.04 25.76 3.05
C PRO A 505 -4.54 27.14 2.60
N SER A 506 -4.06 27.93 3.57
CA SER A 506 -3.46 29.24 3.26
C SER A 506 -2.27 29.09 2.31
N LYS A 507 -1.89 30.17 1.60
CA LYS A 507 -0.77 30.16 0.65
C LYS A 507 0.55 29.64 1.24
N LYS A 508 0.75 29.82 2.55
CA LYS A 508 1.95 29.34 3.25
C LYS A 508 1.86 27.86 3.64
N CYS A 509 0.67 27.25 3.64
CA CYS A 509 0.47 25.85 4.03
C CYS A 509 1.14 25.53 5.37
N LEU A 510 0.92 26.41 6.36
CA LEU A 510 1.43 26.25 7.72
C LEU A 510 0.28 25.68 8.57
N PRO A 511 0.43 24.46 9.13
CA PRO A 511 -0.54 23.93 10.09
C PRO A 511 -0.65 24.87 11.30
N PRO A 512 -1.86 25.06 11.85
CA PRO A 512 -2.05 25.81 13.10
C PRO A 512 -1.37 25.08 14.27
N ALA A 513 -1.14 25.84 15.35
CA ALA A 513 -0.50 25.36 16.57
C ALA A 513 -1.36 24.38 17.36
#